data_AF-B6XJ06-F1
#
_entry.id   AF-B6XJ06-F1
#
_cell.length_a   1.000
_cell.length_b   1.000
_cell.length_c   1.000
_cell.angle_alpha   90.00
_cell.angle_beta   90.00
_cell.angle_gamma   90.00
#
_symmetry.space_group_name_H-M   'P 1'
#
loop_
_entity.id
_entity.type
_entity.pdbx_description
1 polymer ?
#
loop_
_entity_poly.entity_id
_entity_poly.type
_entity_poly.pdbx_seq_one_letter_code
_entity_poly.pdbx_strand_id
1 'polypeptide(L)'
;MAYTIYHDISDKIKIDNIMWFSYELDTEDSYNHWYVDITTEDGKRYHTKSKFYCSMTRADEGKVILGINGESENLYVHYPVSIENKA
;
A
#
# COMPACT_ATOMS: atom_id res chain seq x y z
N MET A 1 13.40 -4.70 8.47
CA MET A 1 13.03 -4.22 7.11
C MET A 1 12.40 -5.42 6.41
N ALA A 2 11.08 -5.40 6.20
CA ALA A 2 10.38 -6.44 5.46
C ALA A 2 10.33 -6.04 3.99
N TYR A 3 10.64 -6.96 3.09
CA TYR A 3 10.46 -6.78 1.66
C TYR A 3 9.80 -8.03 1.10
N THR A 4 8.86 -7.84 0.18
CA THR A 4 8.23 -8.91 -0.58
C THR A 4 8.33 -8.54 -2.05
N ILE A 5 8.73 -9.50 -2.89
CA ILE A 5 8.85 -9.31 -4.33
C ILE A 5 7.73 -10.09 -5.00
N TYR A 6 7.00 -9.42 -5.87
CA TYR A 6 5.96 -10.01 -6.71
C TYR A 6 6.35 -9.90 -8.17
N HIS A 7 6.13 -10.99 -8.89
CA HIS A 7 6.32 -11.05 -10.33
C HIS A 7 4.95 -11.24 -11.00
N ASP A 8 4.83 -10.76 -12.23
CA ASP A 8 3.72 -11.06 -13.12
C ASP A 8 2.33 -10.63 -12.62
N ILE A 9 2.25 -9.42 -12.07
CA ILE A 9 0.96 -8.80 -11.74
C ILE A 9 0.32 -8.30 -13.05
N SER A 10 -0.76 -8.94 -13.50
CA SER A 10 -1.50 -8.51 -14.69
C SER A 10 -2.26 -7.20 -14.46
N ASP A 11 -2.58 -6.50 -15.55
CA ASP A 11 -3.28 -5.21 -15.50
C ASP A 11 -4.63 -5.30 -14.77
N LYS A 12 -4.93 -4.26 -13.98
CA LYS A 12 -6.18 -4.10 -13.19
C LYS A 12 -6.49 -5.22 -12.19
N ILE A 13 -5.51 -6.04 -11.83
CA ILE A 13 -5.69 -7.06 -10.79
C ILE A 13 -5.55 -6.46 -9.39
N LYS A 14 -6.44 -6.89 -8.50
CA LYS A 14 -6.30 -6.74 -7.05
C LYS A 14 -5.76 -8.05 -6.48
N ILE A 15 -4.66 -7.97 -5.75
CA ILE A 15 -4.11 -9.09 -4.99
C ILE A 15 -4.29 -8.77 -3.50
N ASP A 16 -4.88 -9.71 -2.76
CA ASP A 16 -5.16 -9.56 -1.33
C ASP A 16 -4.14 -10.31 -0.47
N ASN A 17 -3.93 -9.83 0.77
CA ASN A 17 -3.05 -10.45 1.77
C ASN A 17 -1.60 -10.65 1.29
N ILE A 18 -1.08 -9.69 0.53
CA ILE A 18 0.25 -9.75 -0.08
C ILE A 18 1.41 -9.64 0.92
N MET A 19 1.20 -9.14 2.14
CA MET A 19 2.30 -9.03 3.09
C MET A 19 1.74 -8.91 4.50
N TRP A 20 2.45 -9.53 5.43
CA TRP A 20 2.26 -9.35 6.86
C TRP A 20 3.51 -8.69 7.43
N PHE A 21 3.32 -7.64 8.23
CA PHE A 21 4.39 -6.91 8.88
C PHE A 21 3.89 -6.38 10.22
N SER A 22 4.81 -6.22 11.17
CA SER A 22 4.51 -5.54 12.43
C SER A 22 4.65 -4.03 12.25
N TYR A 23 3.77 -3.28 12.91
CA TYR A 23 3.79 -1.82 12.93
C TYR A 23 3.45 -1.32 14.33
N GLU A 24 3.94 -0.12 14.65
CA GLU A 24 3.63 0.54 15.92
C GLU A 24 2.33 1.34 15.78
N LEU A 25 1.54 1.34 16.86
CA LEU A 25 0.30 2.09 16.97
C LEU A 25 0.51 3.25 17.96
N ASP A 26 -0.02 4.43 17.61
CA ASP A 26 -0.20 5.56 18.52
C ASP A 26 1.08 6.15 19.14
N THR A 27 2.26 5.89 18.56
CA THR A 27 3.53 6.52 18.96
C THR A 27 3.71 7.88 18.28
N GLU A 28 3.86 8.95 19.06
CA GLU A 28 4.28 10.27 18.56
C GLU A 28 5.53 10.09 17.68
N ASP A 29 5.48 10.63 16.47
CA ASP A 29 6.55 10.60 15.46
C ASP A 29 6.92 9.25 14.82
N SER A 30 6.19 8.16 15.09
CA SER A 30 6.40 6.88 14.37
C SER A 30 5.61 6.85 13.06
N TYR A 31 6.09 7.60 12.07
CA TYR A 31 5.52 7.57 10.72
C TYR A 31 6.10 6.42 9.91
N ASN A 32 5.26 5.46 9.56
CA ASN A 32 5.67 4.40 8.66
C ASN A 32 5.78 4.92 7.22
N HIS A 33 6.92 4.64 6.60
CA HIS A 33 7.21 5.01 5.22
C HIS A 33 7.58 3.77 4.43
N TRP A 34 7.10 3.72 3.19
CA TRP A 34 7.20 2.56 2.34
C TRP A 34 8.01 2.89 1.09
N TYR A 35 8.73 1.88 0.62
CA TYR A 35 9.34 1.85 -0.69
C TYR A 35 8.65 0.74 -1.47
N VAL A 36 8.17 1.08 -2.67
CA VAL A 36 7.44 0.14 -3.52
C VAL A 36 8.24 -0.03 -4.80
N ASP A 37 8.40 -1.28 -5.23
CA ASP A 37 9.01 -1.66 -6.51
C ASP A 37 8.17 -2.80 -7.10
N ILE A 38 7.49 -2.53 -8.21
CA ILE A 38 6.60 -3.48 -8.90
C ILE A 38 7.09 -3.65 -10.33
N THR A 39 7.23 -4.91 -10.75
CA THR A 39 7.44 -5.26 -12.15
C THR A 39 6.23 -6.02 -12.66
N THR A 40 5.57 -5.48 -13.68
CA THR A 40 4.42 -6.13 -14.34
C THR A 40 4.89 -7.22 -15.29
N GLU A 41 3.97 -8.11 -15.69
CA GLU A 41 4.24 -9.22 -16.63
C GLU A 41 4.79 -8.72 -17.98
N ASP A 42 4.36 -7.53 -18.44
CA ASP A 42 4.85 -6.89 -19.66
C ASP A 42 6.20 -6.15 -19.49
N GLY A 43 6.83 -6.28 -18.31
CA GLY A 43 8.15 -5.75 -18.00
C GLY A 43 8.20 -4.27 -17.61
N LYS A 44 7.06 -3.60 -17.40
CA LYS A 44 7.05 -2.22 -16.87
C LYS A 44 7.41 -2.24 -15.39
N ARG A 45 8.24 -1.26 -15.00
CA ARG A 45 8.68 -1.10 -13.61
C ARG A 45 8.14 0.17 -13.00
N TYR A 46 7.44 0.03 -11.88
CA TYR A 46 6.92 1.13 -11.07
C TYR A 46 7.67 1.16 -9.76
N HIS A 47 8.34 2.26 -9.46
CA HIS A 47 9.06 2.42 -8.19
C HIS A 47 8.83 3.80 -7.58
N THR A 48 8.79 3.85 -6.25
CA THR A 48 8.73 5.11 -5.51
C THR A 48 10.03 5.89 -5.67
N LYS A 49 9.95 7.17 -6.07
CA LYS A 49 11.12 8.07 -6.16
C LYS A 49 11.64 8.53 -4.79
N SER A 50 10.78 8.51 -3.78
CA SER A 50 11.08 8.93 -2.40
C SER A 50 10.25 8.10 -1.41
N LYS A 51 10.49 8.29 -0.11
CA LYS A 51 9.72 7.65 0.95
C LYS A 51 8.23 7.98 0.80
N PHE A 52 7.41 6.96 0.57
CA PHE A 52 5.97 7.11 0.44
C PHE A 52 5.33 7.02 1.83
N TYR A 53 4.57 8.04 2.22
CA TYR A 53 3.89 8.07 3.52
C TYR A 53 2.77 7.04 3.56
N CYS A 54 2.85 6.10 4.50
CA CYS A 54 1.84 5.06 4.68
C CYS A 54 1.91 4.56 6.13
N SER A 55 1.27 5.32 7.02
CA SER A 55 1.14 4.97 8.43
C SER A 55 -0.26 4.49 8.75
N MET A 56 -0.35 3.40 9.50
CA MET A 56 -1.62 2.79 9.88
C MET A 56 -1.93 3.11 11.34
N THR A 57 -3.21 3.27 11.61
CA THR A 57 -3.82 3.52 12.91
C THR A 57 -4.69 2.34 13.31
N ARG A 58 -5.28 2.39 14.51
CA ARG A 58 -6.29 1.39 14.93
C ARG A 58 -7.53 1.39 14.05
N ALA A 59 -7.89 2.56 13.50
CA ALA A 59 -9.07 2.71 12.65
C ALA A 59 -8.93 1.96 11.31
N ASP A 60 -7.71 1.65 10.90
CA ASP A 60 -7.43 0.97 9.64
C ASP A 60 -7.58 -0.56 9.74
N GLU A 61 -7.93 -1.09 10.93
CA GLU A 61 -8.19 -2.51 11.18
C GLU A 61 -7.08 -3.46 10.68
N GLY A 62 -5.83 -2.99 10.70
CA GLY A 62 -4.66 -3.76 10.23
C GLY A 62 -4.64 -3.98 8.72
N LYS A 63 -5.38 -3.18 7.95
CA LYS A 63 -5.47 -3.27 6.49
C LYS A 63 -5.06 -1.96 5.84
N VAL A 64 -4.30 -2.07 4.76
CA VAL A 64 -3.98 -0.97 3.88
C VAL A 64 -3.99 -1.47 2.44
N ILE A 65 -4.47 -0.64 1.53
CA ILE A 65 -4.45 -0.92 0.09
C ILE A 65 -3.48 0.04 -0.56
N LEU A 66 -2.48 -0.50 -1.26
CA LEU A 66 -1.60 0.24 -2.14
C LEU A 66 -2.09 0.07 -3.57
N GLY A 67 -2.27 1.18 -4.30
CA GLY A 67 -2.67 1.15 -5.70
C GLY A 67 -1.70 1.92 -6.57
N ILE A 68 -1.39 1.37 -7.74
CA ILE A 68 -0.61 2.03 -8.79
C ILE A 68 -1.51 2.28 -9.98
N ASN A 69 -1.59 3.52 -10.43
CA ASN A 69 -2.19 3.88 -11.70
C ASN A 69 -1.08 4.10 -12.73
N GLY A 70 -0.94 3.15 -13.66
CA GLY A 70 0.11 3.19 -14.68
C GLY A 70 -0.07 4.28 -15.75
N GLU A 71 -1.29 4.76 -15.99
CA GLU A 71 -1.57 5.83 -16.98
C GLU A 71 -1.18 7.21 -16.46
N SER A 72 -1.42 7.46 -15.17
CA SER A 72 -1.11 8.73 -14.51
C SER A 72 0.20 8.72 -13.74
N GLU A 73 0.92 7.59 -13.74
CA GLU A 73 2.18 7.37 -13.01
C GLU A 73 2.09 7.65 -11.49
N ASN A 74 0.93 7.41 -10.90
CA ASN A 74 0.66 7.73 -9.49
C ASN A 74 0.58 6.46 -8.63
N LEU A 75 1.26 6.50 -7.49
CA LEU A 75 1.05 5.59 -6.35
C LEU A 75 0.11 6.27 -5.36
N TYR A 76 -0.86 5.54 -4.84
CA TYR A 76 -1.81 6.02 -3.85
C TYR A 76 -2.05 4.97 -2.76
N VAL A 77 -2.47 5.45 -1.60
CA VAL A 77 -2.85 4.63 -0.45
C VAL A 77 -4.33 4.83 -0.17
N HIS A 78 -5.03 3.72 0.02
CA HIS A 78 -6.40 3.72 0.52
C HIS A 78 -6.44 3.03 1.87
N TYR A 79 -7.07 3.71 2.81
CA TYR A 79 -7.41 3.17 4.11
C TYR A 79 -8.89 2.77 4.10
N PRO A 80 -9.25 1.67 4.78
CA PRO A 80 -10.65 1.29 4.90
C PRO A 80 -11.43 2.39 5.63
N VAL A 81 -12.68 2.60 5.23
CA VAL A 81 -13.59 3.56 5.88
C VAL A 81 -14.77 2.83 6.49
N SER A 82 -15.22 3.26 7.67
CA SER A 82 -16.49 2.85 8.23
C SER A 82 -17.63 3.66 7.62
N ILE A 83 -18.72 2.99 7.22
CA ILE A 83 -19.96 3.65 6.81
C ILE A 83 -20.89 3.70 8.03
N GLU A 84 -21.20 4.90 8.51
CA GLU A 84 -22.25 5.11 9.50
C GLU A 84 -23.55 5.51 8.80
N ASN A 85 -24.60 4.69 8.95
CA ASN A 85 -25.94 5.08 8.52
C ASN A 85 -26.57 5.92 9.62
N LYS A 86 -27.01 7.14 9.28
CA LYS A 86 -27.89 7.90 10.18
C LYS A 86 -29.23 7.17 10.27
N ALA A 87 -29.60 6.76 11.49
CA ALA A 87 -30.90 6.21 11.83
C ALA A 87 -32.02 7.23 11.57
#